data_AF-J9UVM3-F1
#
_entry.id   AF-J9UVM3-F1
#
_cell.length_a   1.000
_cell.length_b   1.000
_cell.length_c   1.000
_cell.angle_alpha   90.00
_cell.angle_beta   90.00
_cell.angle_gamma   90.00
#
_symmetry.space_group_name_H-M   'P 1'
#
loop_
_entity.id
_entity.type
_entity.pdbx_description
1 polymer ?
#
loop_
_entity_poly.entity_id
_entity_poly.type
_entity_poly.pdbx_seq_one_letter_code
_entity_poly.pdbx_strand_id
1 'polypeptide(L)'
;MFELIYEPSCLPLTLEEAYKKQNYLLKHIRFLHTAFEGIKIDFSNNSKMPFIKKGSICMFCYSLYEAKEDIILNDNTNSESNKYILLKLINNGQNLEAQVVNSLDCYYNEELGGFYLISNEGIGKYIPLVITKAGYYQIDYFNMYNNEVS
;
A
#
# COMPACT_ATOMS: atom_id res chain seq x y z
N MET A 1 -8.34 8.10 -1.60
CA MET A 1 -8.41 6.67 -1.98
C MET A 1 -7.54 6.43 -3.19
N PHE A 2 -7.19 5.19 -3.50
CA PHE A 2 -6.57 4.87 -4.79
C PHE A 2 -7.65 4.45 -5.80
N GLU A 3 -7.38 4.73 -7.06
CA GLU A 3 -8.22 4.37 -8.20
C GLU A 3 -7.51 3.34 -9.07
N LEU A 4 -8.26 2.36 -9.56
CA LEU A 4 -7.77 1.34 -10.47
C LEU A 4 -7.28 2.00 -11.76
N ILE A 5 -6.02 1.78 -12.10
CA ILE A 5 -5.43 2.21 -13.37
C ILE A 5 -5.06 1.02 -14.25
N TYR A 6 -5.09 -0.20 -13.70
CA TYR A 6 -4.73 -1.41 -14.41
C TYR A 6 -5.37 -2.66 -13.81
N GLU A 7 -6.17 -3.38 -14.61
CA GLU A 7 -6.80 -4.66 -14.23
C GLU A 7 -5.92 -5.88 -14.57
N PRO A 8 -6.05 -6.99 -13.83
CA PRO A 8 -5.27 -8.20 -14.06
C PRO A 8 -5.80 -9.04 -15.24
N SER A 9 -7.04 -8.76 -15.70
CA SER A 9 -7.85 -9.52 -16.67
C SER A 9 -7.29 -9.63 -18.10
N CYS A 10 -6.05 -9.21 -18.34
CA CYS A 10 -5.32 -9.52 -19.57
C CYS A 10 -4.08 -10.34 -19.23
N LEU A 11 -4.25 -11.64 -18.92
CA LEU A 11 -3.16 -12.60 -19.08
C LEU A 11 -2.67 -12.43 -20.52
N PRO A 12 -1.42 -11.99 -20.74
CA PRO A 12 -0.92 -11.77 -22.08
C PRO A 12 -0.96 -13.12 -22.80
N LEU A 13 -1.72 -13.18 -23.89
CA LEU A 13 -1.88 -14.42 -24.66
C LEU A 13 -0.58 -14.77 -25.39
N THR A 14 0.34 -13.80 -25.48
CA THR A 14 1.64 -13.93 -26.12
C THR A 14 2.79 -13.42 -25.24
N LEU A 15 3.99 -13.97 -25.47
CA LEU A 15 5.22 -13.55 -24.79
C LEU A 15 5.56 -12.07 -25.08
N GLU A 16 5.27 -11.59 -26.28
CA GLU A 16 5.50 -10.19 -26.66
C GLU A 16 4.60 -9.22 -25.88
N GLU A 17 3.31 -9.55 -25.75
CA GLU A 17 2.38 -8.78 -24.91
C GLU A 17 2.81 -8.82 -23.45
N ALA A 18 3.33 -9.96 -22.97
CA ALA A 18 3.87 -10.08 -21.62
C ALA A 18 5.05 -9.12 -21.40
N TYR A 19 6.00 -9.04 -22.33
CA TYR A 19 7.14 -8.12 -22.23
C TYR A 19 6.73 -6.65 -22.39
N LYS A 20 5.79 -6.31 -23.28
CA LYS A 20 5.25 -4.94 -23.38
C LYS A 20 4.54 -4.53 -22.10
N LYS A 21 3.75 -5.43 -21.52
CA LYS A 21 3.05 -5.27 -20.23
C LYS A 21 4.05 -5.08 -19.09
N GLN A 22 5.05 -5.95 -18.99
CA GLN A 22 6.14 -5.81 -18.02
C GLN A 22 6.84 -4.46 -18.15
N ASN A 23 7.18 -4.02 -19.36
CA ASN A 23 7.82 -2.73 -19.60
C ASN A 23 6.92 -1.54 -19.29
N TYR A 24 5.60 -1.63 -19.52
CA TYR A 24 4.64 -0.60 -19.12
C TYR A 24 4.58 -0.47 -17.59
N LEU A 25 4.43 -1.59 -16.88
CA LEU A 25 4.43 -1.63 -15.40
C LEU A 25 5.77 -1.11 -14.86
N LEU A 26 6.90 -1.55 -15.42
CA LEU A 26 8.23 -1.08 -15.06
C LEU A 26 8.44 0.40 -15.38
N LYS A 27 7.80 1.01 -16.37
CA LYS A 27 7.87 2.47 -16.60
C LYS A 27 7.16 3.25 -15.49
N HIS A 28 6.03 2.74 -15.00
CA HIS A 28 5.29 3.35 -13.89
C HIS A 28 6.04 3.15 -12.57
N ILE A 29 6.70 2.00 -12.39
CA ILE A 29 7.47 1.66 -11.17
C ILE A 29 8.89 2.26 -11.18
N ARG A 30 9.64 2.26 -12.30
CA ARG A 30 11.01 2.83 -12.43
C ARG A 30 11.05 4.33 -12.20
N PHE A 31 9.94 5.05 -12.34
CA PHE A 31 9.88 6.47 -12.02
C PHE A 31 9.96 6.75 -10.51
N LEU A 32 9.90 5.71 -9.68
CA LEU A 32 9.81 5.80 -8.23
C LEU A 32 11.04 5.14 -7.58
N HIS A 33 12.21 5.76 -7.75
CA HIS A 33 13.44 5.47 -6.99
C HIS A 33 13.34 5.87 -5.50
N THR A 34 12.13 5.98 -4.95
CA THR A 34 11.86 6.31 -3.55
C THR A 34 10.53 5.69 -3.12
N ALA A 35 10.60 4.94 -2.02
CA ALA A 35 9.52 4.35 -1.23
C ALA A 35 8.78 3.12 -1.81
N PHE A 36 8.62 2.11 -0.96
CA PHE A 36 8.00 0.81 -1.17
C PHE A 36 6.80 0.86 -2.14
N GLU A 37 6.84 0.03 -3.19
CA GLU A 37 5.81 -0.10 -4.23
C GLU A 37 5.41 1.19 -4.98
N GLY A 38 6.12 2.30 -4.75
CA GLY A 38 5.73 3.61 -5.28
C GLY A 38 4.77 4.40 -4.38
N ILE A 39 4.59 4.00 -3.13
CA ILE A 39 3.80 4.73 -2.12
C ILE A 39 4.61 5.89 -1.56
N LYS A 40 4.12 7.12 -1.69
CA LYS A 40 4.76 8.33 -1.17
C LYS A 40 4.07 8.76 0.11
N ILE A 41 4.76 8.70 1.25
CA ILE A 41 4.24 9.20 2.53
C ILE A 41 4.81 10.59 2.81
N ASP A 42 3.95 11.56 3.10
CA ASP A 42 4.37 12.83 3.70
C ASP A 42 4.29 12.76 5.22
N PHE A 43 5.42 12.97 5.86
CA PHE A 43 5.54 13.07 7.32
C PHE A 43 6.36 14.30 7.74
N SER A 44 6.46 15.31 6.87
CA SER A 44 7.25 16.53 7.10
C SER A 44 6.81 17.29 8.35
N ASN A 45 5.53 17.15 8.73
CA ASN A 45 4.99 17.64 10.00
C ASN A 45 4.67 16.47 10.93
N ASN A 46 5.61 16.14 11.81
CA ASN A 46 5.47 15.06 12.79
C ASN A 46 4.46 15.35 13.92
N SER A 47 3.86 16.55 13.98
CA SER A 47 2.78 16.85 14.93
C SER A 47 1.41 16.41 14.40
N LYS A 48 1.33 15.92 13.16
CA LYS A 48 0.09 15.47 12.51
C LYS A 48 0.27 14.07 11.92
N MET A 49 -0.85 13.36 11.78
CA MET A 49 -0.87 12.06 11.11
C MET A 49 -0.31 12.22 9.70
N PRO A 50 0.67 11.39 9.29
CA PRO A 50 1.15 11.33 7.92
C PRO A 50 0.01 11.11 6.91
N PHE A 51 0.25 11.49 5.65
CA PHE A 51 -0.71 11.22 4.57
C PHE A 51 -0.03 10.64 3.35
N ILE A 52 -0.79 9.96 2.51
CA ILE A 52 -0.28 9.39 1.25
C ILE A 52 -0.40 10.46 0.17
N LYS A 53 0.70 10.78 -0.52
CA LYS A 53 0.69 11.81 -1.58
C LYS A 53 0.03 11.31 -2.86
N LYS A 54 -0.55 12.24 -3.60
CA LYS A 54 -0.91 12.09 -5.00
C LYS A 54 0.23 11.47 -5.83
N GLY A 55 -0.15 10.63 -6.77
CA GLY A 55 0.76 9.88 -7.64
C GLY A 55 1.48 8.75 -6.90
N SER A 56 0.97 8.32 -5.75
CA SER A 56 1.38 7.06 -5.13
C SER A 56 0.77 5.89 -5.90
N ILE A 57 1.55 4.87 -6.16
CA ILE A 57 1.11 3.66 -6.86
C ILE A 57 1.11 2.49 -5.89
N CYS A 58 0.09 1.65 -5.94
CA CYS A 58 -0.01 0.42 -5.17
C CYS A 58 -0.27 -0.76 -6.11
N MET A 59 0.48 -1.83 -5.94
CA MET A 59 0.14 -3.12 -6.54
C MET A 59 -0.74 -3.90 -5.59
N PHE A 60 -1.88 -4.41 -6.06
CA PHE A 60 -2.81 -5.18 -5.23
C PHE A 60 -3.44 -6.28 -6.07
N CYS A 61 -3.25 -7.55 -5.69
CA CYS A 61 -3.78 -8.72 -6.42
C CYS A 61 -3.56 -8.60 -7.94
N TYR A 62 -2.31 -8.36 -8.36
CA TYR A 62 -1.89 -8.17 -9.77
C TYR A 62 -2.48 -6.96 -10.51
N SER A 63 -3.24 -6.12 -9.83
CA SER A 63 -3.77 -4.86 -10.34
C SER A 63 -2.88 -3.70 -9.89
N LEU A 64 -2.92 -2.58 -10.62
CA LEU A 64 -2.31 -1.32 -10.17
C LEU A 64 -3.37 -0.29 -9.86
N TYR A 65 -3.14 0.39 -8.75
CA TYR A 65 -3.96 1.50 -8.29
C TYR A 65 -3.10 2.75 -8.10
N GLU A 66 -3.65 3.93 -8.39
CA GLU A 66 -2.99 5.21 -8.20
C GLU A 66 -3.81 6.13 -7.31
N ALA A 67 -3.15 6.81 -6.37
CA ALA A 67 -3.74 7.92 -5.62
C ALA A 67 -3.81 9.17 -6.53
N LYS A 68 -4.99 9.52 -7.06
CA LYS A 68 -5.16 10.71 -7.92
C LYS A 68 -5.11 12.04 -7.15
N GLU A 69 -5.27 11.96 -5.83
CA GLU A 69 -5.22 13.06 -4.86
C GLU A 69 -4.50 12.59 -3.59
N ASP A 70 -4.16 13.53 -2.71
CA ASP A 70 -3.61 13.21 -1.39
C ASP A 70 -4.65 12.45 -0.56
N ILE A 71 -4.25 11.34 0.06
CA ILE A 71 -5.10 10.52 0.91
C ILE A 71 -4.79 10.85 2.37
N ILE A 72 -5.69 11.62 2.98
CA ILE A 72 -5.63 11.93 4.41
C ILE A 72 -5.97 10.66 5.20
N LEU A 73 -5.09 10.31 6.13
CA LEU A 73 -5.26 9.16 7.02
C LEU A 73 -5.93 9.61 8.31
N ASN A 74 -7.06 8.99 8.66
CA ASN A 74 -7.80 9.31 9.88
C ASN A 74 -7.53 8.26 10.96
N ASP A 75 -6.90 8.67 12.07
CA ASP A 75 -6.78 7.85 13.28
C ASP A 75 -7.98 8.07 14.19
N ASN A 76 -8.91 7.13 14.16
CA ASN A 76 -10.14 7.20 14.94
C ASN A 76 -9.94 6.86 16.42
N THR A 77 -8.82 6.23 16.81
CA THR A 77 -8.61 5.85 18.22
C THR A 77 -7.85 6.92 18.98
N ASN A 78 -7.10 7.78 18.28
CA ASN A 78 -6.27 8.83 18.84
C ASN A 78 -5.28 8.37 19.93
N SER A 79 -5.11 7.06 20.10
CA SER A 79 -4.31 6.45 21.15
C SER A 79 -2.82 6.50 20.82
N GLU A 80 -1.98 6.69 21.84
CA GLU A 80 -0.53 6.53 21.73
C GLU A 80 -0.20 5.05 21.55
N SER A 81 -0.01 4.66 20.29
CA SER A 81 0.28 3.28 19.91
C SER A 81 0.84 3.26 18.49
N ASN A 82 1.32 2.08 18.09
CA ASN A 82 1.62 1.81 16.70
C ASN A 82 0.33 1.83 15.88
N LYS A 83 0.43 2.37 14.67
CA LYS A 83 -0.60 2.42 13.65
C LYS A 83 -0.05 1.83 12.36
N TYR A 84 -0.93 1.21 11.60
CA TYR A 84 -0.62 0.59 10.32
C TYR A 84 -1.63 1.05 9.27
N ILE A 85 -1.24 1.01 8.00
CA ILE A 85 -2.14 1.37 6.89
C ILE A 85 -2.58 0.08 6.19
N LEU A 86 -3.87 -0.23 6.30
CA LEU A 86 -4.53 -1.34 5.62
C LEU A 86 -5.28 -0.82 4.40
N LEU A 87 -4.97 -1.38 3.23
CA LEU A 87 -5.66 -1.13 1.98
C LEU A 87 -6.73 -2.20 1.76
N LYS A 88 -7.98 -1.79 1.52
CA LYS A 88 -9.11 -2.69 1.23
C LYS A 88 -9.77 -2.33 -0.09
N LEU A 89 -10.21 -3.35 -0.82
CA LEU A 89 -11.04 -3.16 -2.01
C LEU A 89 -12.42 -2.62 -1.61
N ILE A 90 -12.84 -1.58 -2.31
CA ILE A 90 -14.20 -1.04 -2.26
C ILE A 90 -14.72 -0.88 -3.69
N ASN A 91 -16.00 -0.49 -3.84
CA ASN A 91 -16.61 -0.18 -5.13
C ASN A 91 -16.40 -1.28 -6.18
N ASN A 92 -16.66 -2.54 -5.79
CA ASN A 92 -16.46 -3.72 -6.65
C ASN A 92 -15.04 -3.83 -7.23
N GLY A 93 -14.03 -3.42 -6.45
CA GLY A 93 -12.63 -3.52 -6.81
C GLY A 93 -12.08 -2.36 -7.64
N GLN A 94 -12.90 -1.34 -7.94
CA GLN A 94 -12.45 -0.15 -8.68
C GLN A 94 -11.59 0.79 -7.82
N ASN A 95 -11.59 0.64 -6.50
CA ASN A 95 -10.82 1.48 -5.60
C ASN A 95 -10.18 0.69 -4.47
N LEU A 96 -9.06 1.22 -3.97
CA LEU A 96 -8.51 0.84 -2.67
C LEU A 96 -8.70 1.98 -1.67
N GLU A 97 -9.35 1.66 -0.55
CA GLU A 97 -9.45 2.55 0.59
C GLU A 97 -8.30 2.30 1.56
N ALA A 98 -7.64 3.38 2.00
CA ALA A 98 -6.63 3.31 3.04
C ALA A 98 -7.27 3.54 4.42
N GLN A 99 -7.08 2.58 5.32
CA GLN A 99 -7.60 2.59 6.68
C GLN A 99 -6.45 2.54 7.67
N VAL A 100 -6.50 3.39 8.70
CA VAL A 100 -5.56 3.33 9.82
C VAL A 100 -6.07 2.27 10.81
N VAL A 101 -5.23 1.29 11.12
CA VAL A 101 -5.53 0.21 12.06
C VAL A 101 -4.47 0.11 13.14
N ASN A 102 -4.83 -0.43 14.30
CA ASN A 102 -3.94 -0.56 15.47
C ASN A 102 -3.32 -1.95 15.62
N SER A 103 -3.71 -2.90 14.77
CA SER A 103 -3.19 -4.27 14.77
C SER A 103 -2.56 -4.60 13.42
N LEU A 104 -1.44 -5.31 13.48
CA LEU A 104 -0.78 -5.87 12.32
C LEU A 104 -1.11 -7.37 12.28
N ASP A 105 -1.95 -7.74 11.32
CA ASP A 105 -2.42 -9.12 11.17
C ASP A 105 -2.22 -9.53 9.71
N CYS A 106 -0.96 -9.74 9.33
CA CYS A 106 -0.59 -10.00 7.95
C CYS A 106 0.61 -10.93 7.85
N TYR A 107 0.74 -11.56 6.69
CA TYR A 107 1.91 -12.35 6.32
C TYR A 107 2.44 -11.88 4.98
N TYR A 108 3.76 -12.01 4.77
CA TYR A 108 4.33 -11.78 3.45
C TYR A 108 3.86 -12.88 2.50
N ASN A 109 3.17 -12.51 1.43
CA ASN A 109 2.73 -13.40 0.39
C ASN A 109 3.68 -13.28 -0.81
N GLU A 110 4.46 -14.33 -1.07
CA GLU A 110 5.45 -14.34 -2.16
C GLU A 110 4.80 -14.25 -3.54
N GLU A 111 3.64 -14.90 -3.72
CA GLU A 111 2.92 -14.96 -5.00
C GLU A 111 2.31 -13.61 -5.39
N LEU A 112 1.77 -12.87 -4.41
CA LEU A 112 1.15 -11.57 -4.60
C LEU A 112 2.13 -10.40 -4.38
N GLY A 113 3.33 -10.68 -3.89
CA GLY A 113 4.38 -9.71 -3.59
C GLY A 113 3.93 -8.63 -2.61
N GLY A 114 3.90 -8.94 -1.31
CA GLY A 114 3.62 -7.95 -0.26
C GLY A 114 2.98 -8.54 0.99
N PHE A 115 2.59 -7.67 1.93
CA PHE A 115 1.97 -8.08 3.20
C PHE A 115 0.46 -8.10 3.08
N TYR A 116 -0.15 -9.29 3.07
CA TYR A 116 -1.59 -9.45 2.88
C TYR A 116 -2.26 -10.03 4.12
N LEU A 117 -3.50 -9.60 4.33
CA LEU A 117 -4.50 -10.22 5.20
C LEU A 117 -5.53 -10.87 4.29
N ILE A 118 -5.62 -12.19 4.34
CA ILE A 118 -6.59 -12.96 3.55
C ILE A 118 -7.49 -13.68 4.55
N SER A 119 -8.76 -13.31 4.58
CA SER A 119 -9.76 -13.92 5.46
C SER A 119 -11.07 -14.17 4.70
N ASN A 120 -12.03 -14.80 5.37
CA ASN A 120 -13.37 -15.00 4.81
C ASN A 120 -14.12 -13.68 4.54
N GLU A 121 -13.68 -12.58 5.16
CA GLU A 121 -14.27 -11.24 5.00
C GLU A 121 -13.68 -10.49 3.80
N GLY A 122 -12.59 -10.99 3.21
CA GLY A 122 -11.97 -10.44 2.02
C GLY A 122 -10.45 -10.43 2.06
N ILE A 123 -9.87 -9.69 1.12
CA ILE A 123 -8.43 -9.51 0.99
C ILE A 123 -8.09 -8.06 1.31
N GLY A 124 -7.07 -7.87 2.14
CA GLY A 124 -6.47 -6.57 2.42
C GLY A 124 -4.95 -6.62 2.29
N LYS A 125 -4.33 -5.46 2.07
CA LYS A 125 -2.88 -5.32 1.93
C LYS A 125 -2.37 -4.26 2.89
N TYR A 126 -1.34 -4.58 3.65
CA TYR A 126 -0.65 -3.63 4.50
C TYR A 126 0.45 -2.91 3.71
N ILE A 127 0.51 -1.59 3.86
CA ILE A 127 1.70 -0.83 3.47
C ILE A 127 2.79 -1.16 4.51
N PRO A 128 4.02 -1.55 4.10
CA PRO A 128 5.07 -2.01 5.00
C PRO A 128 5.72 -0.88 5.81
N LEU A 129 4.90 -0.25 6.65
CA LEU A 129 5.16 0.97 7.38
C LEU A 129 4.54 0.87 8.78
N VAL A 130 5.29 1.27 9.80
CA VAL A 130 4.78 1.49 11.16
C VAL A 130 4.73 2.98 11.40
N ILE A 131 3.57 3.49 11.82
CA ILE A 131 3.43 4.88 12.28
C ILE A 131 3.28 4.84 13.80
N THR A 132 4.28 5.31 14.53
CA THR A 132 4.26 5.32 15.99
C THR A 132 3.79 6.69 16.48
N LYS A 133 2.75 6.72 17.32
CA LYS A 133 2.27 7.95 17.98
C LYS A 133 2.68 7.96 19.45
N ALA A 134 3.54 8.89 19.84
CA ALA A 134 3.99 9.11 21.22
C ALA A 134 4.25 10.60 21.46
N GLY A 135 3.18 11.39 21.63
CA GLY A 135 3.21 12.87 21.55
C GLY A 135 3.46 13.46 20.15
N TYR A 136 4.22 12.77 19.30
CA TYR A 136 4.46 13.07 17.90
C TYR A 136 4.43 11.78 17.07
N TYR A 137 4.38 11.92 15.74
CA TYR A 137 4.37 10.82 14.79
C TYR A 137 5.79 10.51 14.31
N GLN A 138 6.16 9.24 14.43
CA GLN A 138 7.37 8.66 13.85
C GLN A 138 6.99 7.61 12.81
N ILE A 139 7.91 7.35 11.89
CA ILE A 139 7.74 6.35 10.85
C ILE A 139 8.93 5.41 10.87
N ASP A 140 8.62 4.12 10.95
CA ASP A 140 9.54 3.01 10.72
C ASP A 140 8.99 2.11 9.61
N TYR A 141 9.82 1.18 9.12
CA TYR A 141 9.45 0.25 8.05
C TYR A 141 9.51 -1.19 8.55
N PHE A 142 8.69 -2.06 7.96
CA PHE A 142 8.73 -3.47 8.31
C PHE A 142 10.11 -4.04 7.97
N ASN A 143 10.69 -4.80 8.90
CA ASN A 143 11.92 -5.52 8.65
C ASN A 143 11.61 -6.76 7.79
N MET A 144 11.71 -6.60 6.47
CA MET A 144 11.38 -7.65 5.50
C MET A 144 12.31 -8.87 5.53
N TYR A 145 13.45 -8.80 6.22
CA TYR A 145 14.45 -9.87 6.21
C TYR A 145 14.36 -10.82 7.40
N ASN A 146 13.65 -10.43 8.47
CA ASN A 146 13.67 -11.21 9.71
C ASN A 146 12.35 -11.89 10.07
N ASN A 147 11.25 -11.72 9.31
CA ASN A 147 9.93 -12.22 9.71
C ASN A 147 9.54 -11.87 11.16
N GLU A 148 10.10 -10.79 11.71
CA GLU A 148 9.89 -10.36 13.08
C GLU A 148 9.74 -8.83 13.11
N VAL A 149 8.71 -8.36 13.80
CA VAL A 149 8.51 -6.96 14.16
C VAL A 149 9.34 -6.72 15.42
N SER A 150 10.43 -5.94 15.30
CA SER A 150 11.17 -5.45 16.46
C SER A 150 10.46 -4.27 17.10
#